data_AF-A0A8S3IQ36-F1
#
_entry.id   AF-A0A8S3IQ36-F1
#
_cell.length_a   1.000
_cell.length_b   1.000
_cell.length_c   1.000
_cell.angle_alpha   90.00
_cell.angle_beta   90.00
_cell.angle_gamma   90.00
#
_symmetry.space_group_name_H-M   'P 1'
#
loop_
_entity.id
_entity.type
_entity.pdbx_description
1 polymer ?
#
loop_
_entity_poly.entity_id
_entity_poly.type
_entity_poly.pdbx_seq_one_letter_code
_entity_poly.pdbx_strand_id
1 'polypeptide(L)'
;LAEVVKLGAASLGADDGEAQVMLINSVKDVALALNNLINVTKSASGKNIDDPEMQKLKESAKIMVTNVTSLLRTVKSVEDEAQRGTNALEATIESIAQELRLFNNGQIPTNQTTPEELIRVTKQ
;
A
#
# COMPACT_ATOMS: atom_id res chain seq x y z
N LEU A 1 -4.90 -0.88 17.38
CA LEU A 1 -4.45 -1.42 16.08
C LEU A 1 -5.61 -2.02 15.28
N ALA A 2 -6.23 -3.11 15.74
CA ALA A 2 -7.32 -3.78 15.01
C ALA A 2 -8.49 -2.87 14.64
N GLU A 3 -8.90 -1.94 15.52
CA GLU A 3 -9.94 -0.96 15.21
C GLU A 3 -9.54 -0.01 14.09
N VAL A 4 -8.32 0.54 14.14
CA VAL A 4 -7.80 1.44 13.11
C VAL A 4 -7.70 0.73 11.76
N VAL A 5 -7.25 -0.54 11.72
CA VAL A 5 -7.21 -1.31 10.46
C VAL A 5 -8.62 -1.58 9.91
N LYS A 6 -9.60 -1.88 10.76
CA LYS A 6 -11.00 -2.05 10.34
C LYS A 6 -11.58 -0.76 9.78
N LEU A 7 -11.31 0.38 10.40
CA LEU A 7 -11.72 1.70 9.90
C LEU A 7 -11.05 2.01 8.57
N GLY A 8 -9.74 1.71 8.45
CA GLY A 8 -9.00 1.85 7.20
C GLY A 8 -9.59 1.00 6.07
N ALA A 9 -9.86 -0.28 6.33
CA ALA A 9 -10.53 -1.14 5.36
C ALA A 9 -11.90 -0.58 4.95
N ALA A 10 -12.75 -0.18 5.90
CA ALA A 10 -14.06 0.41 5.61
C ALA A 10 -13.96 1.69 4.75
N SER A 11 -12.88 2.47 4.89
CA SER A 11 -12.67 3.70 4.13
C SER A 11 -12.38 3.49 2.64
N LEU A 12 -11.96 2.29 2.23
CA LEU A 12 -11.72 1.96 0.82
C LEU A 12 -13.01 1.89 -0.01
N GLY A 13 -14.17 1.77 0.66
CA GLY A 13 -15.47 1.63 0.00
C GLY A 13 -15.73 0.20 -0.50
N ALA A 14 -17.01 -0.14 -0.70
CA ALA A 14 -17.44 -1.51 -0.99
C ALA A 14 -16.91 -2.09 -2.32
N ASP A 15 -16.45 -1.22 -3.22
CA ASP A 15 -15.94 -1.60 -4.53
C ASP A 15 -14.54 -2.24 -4.47
N ASP A 16 -13.76 -1.99 -3.39
CA ASP A 16 -12.45 -2.59 -3.16
C ASP A 16 -12.49 -3.69 -2.08
N GLY A 17 -13.38 -4.66 -2.28
CA GLY A 17 -13.59 -5.76 -1.33
C GLY A 17 -12.35 -6.63 -1.12
N GLU A 18 -11.49 -6.78 -2.12
CA GLU A 18 -10.28 -7.60 -2.02
C GLU A 18 -9.24 -6.95 -1.08
N ALA A 19 -8.97 -5.65 -1.23
CA ALA A 19 -8.06 -4.94 -0.33
C ALA A 19 -8.58 -4.90 1.11
N GLN A 20 -9.90 -4.74 1.30
CA GLN A 20 -10.53 -4.82 2.61
C GLN A 20 -10.25 -6.16 3.30
N VAL A 21 -10.50 -7.27 2.59
CA VAL A 21 -10.27 -8.62 3.11
C VAL A 21 -8.80 -8.84 3.41
N MET A 22 -7.90 -8.35 2.56
CA MET A 22 -6.45 -8.48 2.76
C MET A 22 -5.96 -7.77 4.02
N LEU A 23 -6.42 -6.54 4.28
CA LEU A 23 -6.11 -5.77 5.49
C LEU A 23 -6.66 -6.47 6.75
N ILE A 24 -7.91 -6.92 6.70
CA ILE A 24 -8.58 -7.57 7.85
C ILE A 24 -7.89 -8.91 8.18
N ASN A 25 -7.56 -9.72 7.18
CA ASN A 25 -6.84 -10.98 7.41
C ASN A 25 -5.43 -10.72 7.95
N SER A 26 -4.72 -9.73 7.41
CA SER A 26 -3.37 -9.40 7.88
C SER A 26 -3.36 -8.98 9.36
N VAL A 27 -4.34 -8.20 9.82
CA VAL A 27 -4.42 -7.84 11.26
C VAL A 27 -4.93 -8.98 12.14
N LYS A 28 -5.76 -9.88 11.61
CA LYS A 28 -6.17 -11.12 12.29
C LYS A 28 -4.95 -12.02 12.55
N ASP A 29 -4.08 -12.19 11.56
CA ASP A 29 -2.88 -13.02 11.69
C ASP A 29 -1.91 -12.45 12.74
N VAL A 30 -1.75 -11.12 12.78
CA VAL A 30 -1.02 -10.42 13.85
C VAL A 30 -1.64 -10.69 15.22
N ALA A 31 -2.97 -10.65 15.36
CA ALA A 31 -3.63 -10.91 16.63
C ALA A 31 -3.44 -12.36 17.11
N LEU A 32 -3.50 -13.33 16.19
CA LEU A 32 -3.25 -14.75 16.49
C LEU A 32 -1.79 -14.99 16.91
N ALA A 33 -0.84 -14.40 16.17
CA ALA A 33 0.58 -14.49 16.49
C ALA A 33 0.89 -13.85 17.86
N LEU A 34 0.27 -12.72 18.19
CA LEU A 34 0.41 -12.07 19.49
C LEU A 34 -0.14 -12.93 20.62
N ASN A 35 -1.33 -13.50 20.46
CA ASN A 35 -1.91 -14.40 21.45
C ASN A 35 -1.01 -15.63 21.71
N ASN A 36 -0.47 -16.23 20.65
CA ASN A 36 0.50 -17.31 20.78
C ASN A 36 1.77 -16.86 21.52
N LEU A 37 2.31 -15.69 21.14
CA LEU A 37 3.51 -15.13 21.77
C LEU A 37 3.32 -14.90 23.28
N ILE A 38 2.16 -14.38 23.69
CA ILE A 38 1.81 -14.20 25.11
C ILE A 38 1.81 -15.55 25.83
N ASN A 39 1.16 -16.56 25.25
CA ASN A 39 1.07 -17.90 25.85
C ASN A 39 2.45 -18.56 25.99
N VAL A 40 3.29 -18.48 24.95
CA VAL A 40 4.65 -19.03 25.00
C VAL A 40 5.54 -18.25 25.97
N THR A 41 5.40 -16.93 26.04
CA THR A 41 6.12 -16.10 27.03
C THR A 41 5.78 -16.50 28.46
N LYS A 42 4.51 -16.77 28.74
CA LYS A 42 4.06 -17.28 30.05
C LYS A 42 4.72 -18.62 30.38
N SER A 43 4.75 -19.55 29.43
CA SER A 43 5.36 -20.88 29.61
C SER A 43 6.89 -20.84 29.77
N ALA A 44 7.54 -19.83 29.19
CA ALA A 44 9.00 -19.63 29.28
C ALA A 44 9.44 -18.82 30.51
N SER A 45 8.51 -18.14 31.19
CA SER A 45 8.83 -17.24 32.30
C SER A 45 9.53 -17.97 33.46
N GLY A 46 10.66 -17.41 33.91
CA GLY A 46 11.46 -17.96 35.01
C GLY A 46 12.29 -19.20 34.66
N LYS A 47 12.26 -19.65 33.40
CA LYS A 47 13.07 -20.79 32.93
C LYS A 47 14.46 -20.36 32.50
N ASN A 48 15.41 -21.29 32.54
CA ASN A 48 16.76 -21.08 32.05
C ASN A 48 16.76 -20.85 30.52
N ILE A 49 17.76 -20.14 30.00
CA ILE A 49 17.90 -19.85 28.57
C ILE A 49 18.03 -21.11 27.69
N ASP A 50 18.54 -22.21 28.25
CA ASP A 50 18.70 -23.49 27.57
C ASP A 50 17.41 -24.35 27.60
N ASP A 51 16.36 -23.90 28.30
CA ASP A 51 15.07 -24.61 28.34
C ASP A 51 14.40 -24.62 26.96
N PRO A 52 13.81 -25.74 26.51
CA PRO A 52 13.09 -25.81 25.24
C PRO A 52 12.00 -24.75 25.04
N GLU A 53 11.33 -24.29 26.11
CA GLU A 53 10.34 -23.21 26.01
C GLU A 53 10.96 -21.86 25.62
N MET A 54 12.24 -21.64 25.95
CA MET A 54 12.96 -20.43 25.52
C MET A 54 13.21 -20.45 24.00
N GLN A 55 13.41 -21.63 23.40
CA GLN A 55 13.52 -21.77 21.94
C GLN A 55 12.17 -21.53 21.25
N LYS A 56 11.08 -22.05 21.82
CA LYS A 56 9.72 -21.74 21.34
C LYS A 56 9.42 -20.25 21.41
N LEU A 57 9.88 -19.56 22.46
CA LEU A 57 9.72 -18.12 22.60
C LEU A 57 10.42 -17.35 21.48
N LYS A 58 11.68 -17.72 21.16
CA LYS A 58 12.43 -17.12 20.05
C LYS A 58 11.68 -17.30 18.72
N GLU A 59 11.19 -18.50 18.43
CA GLU A 59 10.46 -18.76 17.20
C GLU A 59 9.12 -18.01 17.15
N SER A 60 8.35 -18.01 18.24
CA SER A 60 7.09 -17.26 18.30
C SER A 60 7.30 -15.75 18.13
N ALA A 61 8.41 -15.20 18.65
CA ALA A 61 8.76 -13.80 18.46
C ALA A 61 9.09 -13.50 16.99
N LYS A 62 9.84 -14.38 16.32
CA LYS A 62 10.14 -14.25 14.88
C LYS A 62 8.86 -14.30 14.03
N ILE A 63 7.94 -15.21 14.35
CA ILE A 63 6.62 -15.28 13.69
C ILE A 63 5.85 -13.97 13.89
N MET A 64 5.83 -13.40 15.10
CA MET A 64 5.18 -12.12 15.36
C MET A 64 5.75 -10.99 14.50
N VAL A 65 7.08 -10.85 14.44
CA VAL A 65 7.76 -9.85 13.60
C VAL A 65 7.42 -10.05 12.12
N THR A 66 7.37 -11.30 11.66
CA THR A 66 7.02 -11.63 10.27
C THR A 66 5.59 -11.21 9.95
N ASN A 67 4.63 -11.48 10.84
CA ASN A 67 3.22 -11.09 10.66
C ASN A 67 3.05 -9.56 10.65
N VAL A 68 3.74 -8.84 11.54
CA VAL A 68 3.72 -7.37 11.53
C VAL A 68 4.32 -6.81 10.24
N THR A 69 5.44 -7.38 9.77
CA THR A 69 6.07 -6.97 8.51
C THR A 69 5.15 -7.21 7.32
N SER A 70 4.45 -8.35 7.27
CA SER A 70 3.46 -8.65 6.23
C SER A 70 2.30 -7.66 6.28
N LEU A 71 1.78 -7.32 7.47
CA LEU A 71 0.74 -6.29 7.62
C LEU A 71 1.21 -4.93 7.06
N LEU A 72 2.43 -4.49 7.37
CA LEU A 72 2.98 -3.24 6.85
C LEU A 72 3.09 -3.26 5.31
N ARG A 73 3.48 -4.39 4.73
CA ARG A 73 3.52 -4.57 3.27
C ARG A 73 2.12 -4.48 2.67
N THR A 74 1.13 -5.14 3.26
CA THR A 74 -0.26 -5.06 2.83
C THR A 74 -0.78 -3.63 2.87
N VAL A 75 -0.57 -2.90 3.98
CA VAL A 75 -0.97 -1.50 4.11
C VAL A 75 -0.35 -0.65 3.00
N LYS A 76 0.96 -0.81 2.76
CA LYS A 76 1.65 -0.08 1.70
C LYS A 76 1.08 -0.39 0.32
N SER A 77 0.84 -1.67 0.00
CA SER A 77 0.26 -2.04 -1.29
C SER A 77 -1.12 -1.44 -1.52
N VAL A 78 -1.96 -1.39 -0.49
CA VAL A 78 -3.28 -0.76 -0.57
C VAL A 78 -3.17 0.76 -0.73
N GLU A 79 -2.27 1.41 0.01
CA GLU A 79 -2.01 2.84 -0.11
C GLU A 79 -1.50 3.22 -1.51
N ASP A 80 -0.55 2.45 -2.04
CA ASP A 80 0.02 2.66 -3.37
C ASP A 80 -1.06 2.54 -4.46
N GLU A 81 -1.99 1.59 -4.34
CA GLU A 81 -3.11 1.43 -5.28
C GLU A 81 -4.12 2.58 -5.16
N ALA A 82 -4.48 2.98 -3.94
CA ALA A 82 -5.39 4.11 -3.71
C ALA A 82 -4.83 5.43 -4.27
N GLN A 83 -3.51 5.61 -4.23
CA GLN A 83 -2.83 6.81 -4.70
C GLN A 83 -2.50 6.77 -6.21
N ARG A 84 -2.61 5.61 -6.86
CA ARG A 84 -2.21 5.40 -8.27
C ARG A 84 -2.87 6.39 -9.24
N GLY A 85 -4.19 6.56 -9.12
CA GLY A 85 -4.95 7.48 -9.98
C GLY A 85 -4.58 8.95 -9.76
N THR A 86 -4.40 9.35 -8.49
CA THR A 86 -3.99 10.70 -8.11
C THR A 86 -2.61 11.03 -8.68
N ASN A 87 -1.63 10.13 -8.52
CA ASN A 87 -0.28 10.33 -9.06
C ASN A 87 -0.29 10.40 -10.60
N ALA A 88 -1.11 9.58 -11.26
CA ALA A 88 -1.24 9.63 -12.72
C ALA A 88 -1.85 10.96 -13.20
N LEU A 89 -2.83 11.50 -12.46
CA LEU A 89 -3.43 12.80 -12.75
C LEU A 89 -2.42 13.95 -12.55
N GLU A 90 -1.66 13.93 -11.46
CA GLU A 90 -0.59 14.91 -11.19
C GLU A 90 0.45 14.91 -12.32
N ALA A 91 0.92 13.73 -12.73
CA ALA A 91 1.85 13.61 -13.86
C ALA A 91 1.25 14.14 -15.18
N THR A 92 -0.05 13.94 -15.40
CA THR A 92 -0.75 14.46 -16.59
C THR A 92 -0.83 15.99 -16.55
N ILE A 93 -1.13 16.58 -15.39
CA ILE A 93 -1.16 18.03 -15.19
C ILE A 93 0.23 18.64 -15.45
N GLU A 94 1.29 18.02 -14.93
CA GLU A 94 2.66 18.46 -15.16
C GLU A 94 3.05 18.40 -16.64
N SER A 95 2.67 17.32 -17.33
CA SER A 95 2.91 17.17 -18.77
C SER A 95 2.19 18.25 -19.59
N ILE A 96 0.93 18.56 -19.29
CA ILE A 96 0.19 19.65 -19.94
C ILE A 96 0.86 21.00 -19.66
N ALA A 97 1.25 21.26 -18.42
CA ALA A 97 1.92 22.51 -18.04
C ALA A 97 3.26 22.68 -18.76
N GLN A 98 4.00 21.60 -18.99
CA GLN A 98 5.22 21.60 -19.78
C GLN A 98 4.93 21.94 -21.25
N GLU A 99 3.98 21.25 -21.89
CA GLU A 99 3.58 21.52 -23.28
C GLU A 99 3.11 22.97 -23.49
N LEU A 100 2.33 23.52 -22.56
CA LEU A 100 1.90 24.93 -22.60
C LEU A 100 3.09 25.91 -22.55
N ARG A 101 4.14 25.61 -21.77
CA ARG A 101 5.36 26.44 -21.73
C ARG A 101 6.12 26.37 -23.05
N LEU A 102 6.23 25.19 -23.65
CA LEU A 102 6.88 25.04 -24.97
C LEU A 102 6.13 25.82 -26.04
N PHE A 103 4.79 25.71 -26.04
CA PHE A 103 3.91 26.46 -26.93
C PHE A 103 4.06 27.98 -26.76
N ASN A 104 3.95 28.49 -25.53
CA ASN A 104 4.04 29.93 -25.24
C ASN A 104 5.42 30.52 -25.55
N ASN A 105 6.47 29.72 -25.46
CA ASN A 105 7.83 30.14 -25.80
C ASN A 105 8.09 30.13 -27.32
N GLY A 106 7.09 29.81 -28.15
CA GLY A 106 7.21 29.84 -29.59
C GLY A 106 8.18 28.80 -30.14
N GLN A 107 8.35 27.66 -29.45
CA GLN A 107 9.13 26.56 -30.01
C GLN A 107 8.55 26.14 -31.35
N ILE A 108 9.38 26.21 -32.41
CA ILE A 108 8.97 25.85 -33.76
C ILE A 108 8.73 24.33 -33.77
N PRO A 109 7.50 23.87 -34.08
CA PRO A 109 7.23 22.45 -34.23
C PRO A 109 8.14 21.88 -35.32
N THR A 110 8.80 20.76 -35.04
CA THR A 110 9.66 20.07 -36.01
C THR A 110 8.86 19.40 -37.12
N ASN A 111 7.58 19.13 -36.88
CA ASN A 111 6.68 18.48 -37.82
C ASN A 111 5.69 19.49 -38.42
N GLN A 112 5.52 19.44 -39.75
CA GLN A 112 4.41 20.12 -40.42
C GLN A 112 3.11 19.36 -40.15
N THR A 113 2.05 20.08 -39.77
CA THR A 113 0.71 19.53 -39.55
C THR A 113 -0.29 20.22 -40.48
N THR A 114 -1.36 19.54 -40.87
CA THR A 114 -2.40 20.14 -41.72
C THR A 114 -3.51 20.78 -40.88
N PRO A 115 -4.22 21.79 -41.41
CA PRO A 115 -5.39 22.35 -40.74
C PRO A 115 -6.48 21.31 -40.42
N GLU A 116 -6.66 20.29 -41.28
CA GLU A 116 -7.62 19.20 -41.07
C GLU A 116 -7.24 18.33 -39.86
N GLU A 117 -5.93 18.07 -39.67
CA GLU A 117 -5.39 17.36 -38.52
C GLU A 117 -5.70 18.12 -37.22
N LEU A 118 -5.52 19.45 -37.23
CA LEU A 118 -5.83 20.32 -36.09
C LEU A 118 -7.32 20.33 -35.76
N ILE A 119 -8.19 20.43 -36.78
CA ILE A 119 -9.64 20.37 -36.60
C ILE A 119 -10.06 19.01 -36.02
N ARG A 120 -9.43 17.92 -36.47
CA ARG A 120 -9.70 16.56 -36.00
C ARG A 120 -9.40 16.41 -34.51
N VAL A 121 -8.23 16.88 -34.05
CA VAL A 121 -7.83 16.74 -32.64
C VAL A 121 -8.58 17.71 -31.70
N THR A 122 -9.00 18.87 -32.19
CA THR A 122 -9.74 19.87 -31.38
C THR A 122 -11.21 19.47 -31.17
N LYS A 123 -11.73 18.50 -31.93
CA LYS A 123 -13.13 18.03 -31.87
C LYS A 123 -13.34 16.77 -31.02
N GLN A 124 -12.27 16.14 -30.52
CA GLN A 124 -12.36 15.02 -29.58
C GLN A 124 -12.73 15.49 -28.19
#